data_AF-A0A060UPN2-F1
#
_entry.id   AF-A0A060UPN2-F1
#
_cell.length_a   1.000
_cell.length_b   1.000
_cell.length_c   1.000
_cell.angle_alpha   90.00
_cell.angle_beta   90.00
_cell.angle_gamma   90.00
#
_symmetry.space_group_name_H-M   'P 1'
#
loop_
_entity.id
_entity.type
_entity.pdbx_description
1 polymer ?
#
loop_
_entity_poly.entity_id
_entity_poly.type
_entity_poly.pdbx_seq_one_letter_code
_entity_poly.pdbx_strand_id
1 'polypeptide(L)'
;MGTAKKRPLPAKGWTCGYRDGSPEGRAFQMPDWTYRFVADADAAEIAADLRRSTGTEPPTLAVRGRMIRLAKARKKVRDGGHGRP
;
A
#
# COMPACT_ATOMS: atom_id res chain seq x y z
N MET A 1 25.58 22.97 18.97
CA MET A 1 25.96 21.87 18.06
C MET A 1 24.90 20.77 18.14
N GLY A 2 24.58 20.17 16.99
CA GLY A 2 23.24 19.65 16.66
C GLY A 2 22.76 18.44 17.45
N THR A 3 21.46 18.45 17.73
CA THR A 3 20.72 17.34 18.31
C THR A 3 20.68 16.17 17.34
N ALA A 4 21.38 15.08 17.69
CA ALA A 4 21.26 13.81 17.00
C ALA A 4 19.84 13.26 17.20
N LYS A 5 18.92 13.64 16.31
CA LYS A 5 17.60 13.03 16.19
C LYS A 5 17.83 11.54 15.95
N LYS A 6 17.48 10.71 16.95
CA LYS A 6 17.34 9.25 16.80
C LYS A 6 16.52 9.00 15.53
N ARG A 7 17.18 8.69 14.41
CA ARG A 7 16.50 8.24 13.19
C ARG A 7 15.97 6.85 13.55
N PRO A 8 14.64 6.65 13.66
CA PRO A 8 14.13 5.30 13.85
C PRO A 8 14.58 4.46 12.64
N LEU A 9 15.19 3.31 12.92
CA LEU A 9 15.50 2.30 11.91
C LEU A 9 14.26 2.08 11.03
N PRO A 10 14.37 2.10 9.69
CA PRO A 10 13.20 1.96 8.83
C PRO A 10 12.55 0.62 9.14
N ALA A 11 11.29 0.66 9.57
CA ALA A 11 10.47 -0.55 9.72
C ALA A 11 10.56 -1.33 8.41
N LYS A 12 11.04 -2.59 8.46
CA LYS A 12 11.22 -3.49 7.30
C LYS A 12 10.00 -3.42 6.37
N GLY A 13 10.13 -2.63 5.32
CA GLY A 13 9.03 -2.19 4.49
C GLY A 13 9.55 -1.65 3.18
N TRP A 14 8.77 -1.83 2.13
CA TRP A 14 9.06 -1.30 0.80
C TRP A 14 8.25 -0.03 0.56
N THR A 15 8.78 0.85 -0.28
CA THR A 15 8.10 2.11 -0.61
C THR A 15 7.21 1.86 -1.82
N CYS A 16 5.90 2.01 -1.64
CA CYS A 16 4.95 2.01 -2.74
C CYS A 16 4.75 3.44 -3.22
N GLY A 17 5.03 3.68 -4.50
CA GLY A 17 4.90 4.96 -5.16
C GLY A 17 3.85 4.88 -6.26
N TYR A 18 2.76 5.63 -6.13
CA TYR A 18 1.69 5.66 -7.14
C TYR A 18 1.39 7.10 -7.55
N ARG A 19 1.06 7.29 -8.83
CA ARG A 19 0.61 8.59 -9.31
C ARG A 19 -0.87 8.76 -9.00
N ASP A 20 -1.12 9.57 -7.99
CA ASP A 20 -2.46 9.94 -7.55
C ASP A 20 -3.02 11.10 -8.41
N GLY A 21 -2.71 11.17 -9.72
CA GLY A 21 -3.08 12.31 -10.59
C GLY A 21 -2.34 13.63 -10.29
N SER A 22 -1.79 13.79 -9.09
CA SER A 22 -0.89 14.89 -8.73
C SER A 22 0.46 14.78 -9.45
N PRO A 23 1.04 15.89 -9.93
CA PRO A 23 2.31 15.90 -10.66
C PRO A 23 3.49 15.36 -9.85
N GLU A 24 3.44 15.46 -8.52
CA GLU A 24 4.48 14.97 -7.61
C GLU A 24 4.38 13.46 -7.33
N GLY A 25 3.23 12.83 -7.62
CA GLY A 25 2.92 11.47 -7.17
C GLY A 25 2.85 11.37 -5.64
N ARG A 26 2.42 10.21 -5.12
CA ARG A 26 2.38 9.95 -3.67
C ARG A 26 3.11 8.65 -3.37
N ALA A 27 3.88 8.66 -2.28
CA ALA A 27 4.61 7.49 -1.82
C ALA A 27 4.31 7.20 -0.35
N PHE A 28 4.26 5.92 0.02
CA PHE A 28 4.07 5.48 1.40
C PHE A 28 4.76 4.15 1.67
N GLN A 29 5.06 3.90 2.95
CA GLN A 29 5.68 2.64 3.36
C GLN A 29 4.64 1.53 3.51
N MET A 30 4.92 0.43 2.83
CA MET A 30 4.20 -0.84 2.92
C MET A 30 5.04 -1.86 3.70
N PRO A 31 4.41 -2.76 4.48
CA PRO A 31 5.15 -3.83 5.16
C PRO A 31 5.88 -4.74 4.17
N ASP A 32 7.09 -5.19 4.48
CA ASP A 32 7.94 -5.96 3.55
C ASP A 32 7.25 -7.22 3.01
N TRP A 33 6.53 -7.95 3.87
CA TRP A 33 5.81 -9.16 3.50
C TRP A 33 4.78 -8.96 2.38
N THR A 34 4.33 -7.72 2.14
CA THR A 34 3.37 -7.39 1.08
C THR A 34 3.99 -7.26 -0.31
N TYR A 35 5.31 -7.08 -0.42
CA TYR A 35 6.03 -6.86 -1.69
C TYR A 35 5.79 -7.96 -2.72
N ARG A 36 5.58 -9.21 -2.27
CA ARG A 36 5.30 -10.37 -3.14
C ARG A 36 3.83 -10.54 -3.51
N PHE A 37 2.95 -9.68 -3.00
CA PHE A 37 1.50 -9.82 -3.18
C PHE A 37 0.86 -8.61 -3.81
N VAL A 38 1.41 -7.42 -3.65
CA VAL A 38 0.85 -6.18 -4.20
C VAL A 38 1.97 -5.31 -4.78
N ALA A 39 1.65 -4.59 -5.84
CA ALA A 39 2.57 -3.72 -6.57
C ALA A 39 2.04 -2.28 -6.64
N ASP A 40 2.85 -1.37 -7.17
CA ASP A 40 2.46 0.04 -7.37
C ASP A 40 1.23 0.20 -8.30
N ALA A 41 1.05 -0.72 -9.24
CA ALA A 41 -0.15 -0.77 -10.09
C ALA A 41 -1.43 -0.99 -9.28
N ASP A 42 -1.40 -1.91 -8.30
CA ASP A 42 -2.55 -2.17 -7.42
C ASP A 42 -2.91 -0.90 -6.61
N ALA A 43 -1.91 -0.12 -6.20
CA ALA A 43 -2.12 1.14 -5.51
C ALA A 43 -2.84 2.16 -6.39
N ALA A 44 -2.44 2.28 -7.65
CA ALA A 44 -3.07 3.16 -8.63
C ALA A 44 -4.53 2.75 -8.92
N GLU A 45 -4.79 1.45 -9.08
CA GLU A 45 -6.14 0.91 -9.26
C GLU A 45 -7.02 1.14 -8.03
N ILE A 46 -6.49 0.88 -6.82
CA ILE A 46 -7.20 1.15 -5.56
C ILE A 46 -7.52 2.64 -5.41
N ALA A 47 -6.59 3.51 -5.77
CA ALA A 47 -6.81 4.95 -5.71
C ALA A 47 -7.86 5.40 -6.73
N ALA A 48 -7.82 4.89 -7.95
CA ALA A 48 -8.84 5.16 -8.97
C ALA A 48 -10.23 4.68 -8.54
N ASP A 49 -10.33 3.48 -7.96
CA ASP A 49 -11.58 2.95 -7.43
C ASP A 49 -12.11 3.81 -6.28
N LEU A 50 -11.25 4.21 -5.33
CA LEU A 50 -11.64 5.10 -4.24
C LEU A 50 -12.15 6.43 -4.77
N ARG A 51 -11.45 7.08 -5.71
CA ARG A 51 -11.92 8.32 -6.35
C ARG A 51 -13.29 8.15 -6.98
N ARG A 52 -13.50 7.05 -7.72
CA ARG A 52 -14.78 6.77 -8.37
C ARG A 52 -15.90 6.59 -7.34
N SER A 53 -15.60 5.98 -6.19
CA SER A 53 -16.58 5.73 -5.14
C SER A 53 -16.88 6.95 -4.27
N THR A 54 -15.91 7.82 -4.00
CA THR A 54 -16.08 8.95 -3.07
C THR A 54 -16.18 10.30 -3.78
N GLY A 55 -15.91 10.35 -5.09
CA GLY A 55 -15.83 11.59 -5.87
C GLY A 55 -14.68 12.52 -5.46
N THR A 56 -13.75 12.05 -4.61
CA THR A 56 -12.70 12.86 -3.99
C THR A 56 -11.37 12.11 -3.99
N GLU A 57 -10.27 12.86 -3.90
CA GLU A 57 -8.92 12.29 -3.81
C GLU A 57 -8.77 11.49 -2.51
N PRO A 58 -8.53 10.16 -2.55
CA PRO A 58 -8.39 9.37 -1.35
C PRO A 58 -7.16 9.77 -0.54
N PRO A 59 -7.24 9.73 0.80
CA PRO A 59 -6.04 9.86 1.62
C PRO A 59 -5.14 8.64 1.44
N THR A 60 -3.83 8.85 1.47
CA THR A 60 -2.82 7.78 1.33
C THR A 60 -3.03 6.61 2.32
N LEU A 61 -3.56 6.90 3.53
CA LEU A 61 -3.89 5.88 4.52
C LEU A 61 -5.02 4.94 4.06
N ALA A 62 -6.00 5.44 3.31
CA ALA A 62 -7.09 4.62 2.77
C ALA A 62 -6.57 3.67 1.67
N VAL A 63 -5.71 4.18 0.77
CA VAL A 63 -5.04 3.38 -0.26
C VAL A 63 -4.18 2.29 0.40
N ARG A 64 -3.33 2.67 1.36
CA ARG A 64 -2.50 1.74 2.13
C ARG A 64 -3.33 0.66 2.83
N GLY A 65 -4.44 1.04 3.47
CA GLY A 65 -5.34 0.11 4.15
C GLY A 65 -5.94 -0.94 3.20
N ARG A 66 -6.40 -0.51 2.01
CA ARG A 66 -6.90 -1.42 0.97
C ARG A 66 -5.81 -2.31 0.39
N MET A 67 -4.60 -1.79 0.15
CA MET A 67 -3.48 -2.60 -0.30
C MET A 67 -3.10 -3.70 0.70
N ILE A 68 -3.08 -3.39 1.99
CA ILE A 68 -2.80 -4.40 3.03
C ILE A 68 -3.89 -5.49 3.02
N ARG A 69 -5.17 -5.11 2.84
CA ARG A 69 -6.26 -6.09 2.70
C ARG A 69 -6.10 -6.96 1.46
N LEU A 70 -5.74 -6.37 0.32
CA LEU A 70 -5.47 -7.09 -0.93
C LEU A 70 -4.29 -8.06 -0.78
N ALA A 71 -3.20 -7.61 -0.17
CA ALA A 71 -2.05 -8.45 0.12
C ALA A 71 -2.41 -9.63 1.04
N LYS A 72 -3.23 -9.40 2.08
CA LYS A 72 -3.76 -10.48 2.94
C LYS A 72 -4.62 -11.46 2.17
N ALA A 73 -5.49 -10.98 1.28
CA ALA A 73 -6.36 -11.83 0.46
C ALA A 73 -5.53 -12.71 -0.49
N ARG A 74 -4.60 -12.12 -1.24
CA ARG A 74 -3.67 -12.85 -2.12
C ARG A 74 -2.79 -13.83 -1.34
N LYS A 75 -2.31 -13.43 -0.16
CA LYS A 75 -1.58 -14.31 0.76
C LYS A 75 -2.44 -15.51 1.19
N LYS A 76 -3.68 -15.28 1.64
CA LYS A 76 -4.61 -16.35 2.04
C LYS A 76 -4.87 -17.33 0.89
N VAL A 77 -5.05 -16.84 -0.33
CA VAL A 77 -5.21 -17.70 -1.52
C VAL A 77 -3.96 -18.54 -1.78
N ARG A 78 -2.77 -17.95 -1.64
CA ARG A 78 -1.49 -18.66 -1.82
C ARG A 78 -1.21 -19.69 -0.72
N ASP A 79 -1.44 -19.34 0.54
CA ASP A 79 -1.20 -20.20 1.71
C ASP A 79 -2.32 -21.23 1.92
N GLY A 80 -3.50 -21.00 1.35
CA GLY A 80 -4.74 -21.73 1.63
C GLY A 80 -5.48 -22.21 0.40
N GLY A 81 -4.77 -22.60 -0.67
CA GLY A 81 -5.33 -23.33 -1.82
C GLY A 81 -5.95 -24.69 -1.50
N HIS A 82 -6.38 -24.93 -0.26
CA HIS A 82 -7.20 -26.07 0.14
C HIS A 82 -8.16 -25.62 1.24
N GLY A 83 -9.41 -25.36 0.86
CA GLY A 83 -10.45 -24.91 1.78
C GLY A 83 -11.72 -24.50 1.07
N ARG A 84 -12.16 -25.33 0.12
CA ARG A 84 -13.56 -25.43 -0.29
C ARG A 84 -14.10 -26.73 0.32
N PRO A 85 -15.39 -26.84 0.69
CA PRO A 85 -16.55 -26.46 -0.13
C PRO A 85 -17.24 -25.14 0.25
#